data_AF-A0A536AW98-F1
#
_entry.id   AF-A0A536AW98-F1
#
_cell.length_a   1.000
_cell.length_b   1.000
_cell.length_c   1.000
_cell.angle_alpha   90.00
_cell.angle_beta   90.00
_cell.angle_gamma   90.00
#
_symmetry.space_group_name_H-M   'P 1'
#
loop_
_entity.id
_entity.type
_entity.pdbx_description
1 polymer ?
#
loop_
_entity_poly.entity_id
_entity_poly.type
_entity_poly.pdbx_seq_one_letter_code
_entity_poly.pdbx_strand_id
1 'polypeptide(L)'
;MRLVSAQQPHSQFRTAETVLDLAIAPRAAADVTLPVSFNESPGALVENPFLILRLRDGGEWRALARVRITAGARGEPLAGESVVVTTQKVGIGRAD
;
A
#
# COMPACT_ATOMS: atom_id res chain seq x y z
N MET A 1 4.77 -10.68 12.91
CA MET A 1 5.16 -9.88 11.72
C MET A 1 5.04 -8.40 12.05
N ARG A 2 5.86 -7.53 11.45
CA ARG A 2 5.78 -6.08 11.62
C ARG A 2 5.65 -5.40 10.26
N LEU A 3 4.65 -4.53 10.10
CA LEU A 3 4.47 -3.67 8.94
C LEU A 3 5.28 -2.39 9.17
N VAL A 4 6.32 -2.19 8.38
CA VAL A 4 7.29 -1.10 8.57
C VAL A 4 6.80 0.17 7.91
N SER A 5 6.42 0.07 6.64
CA SER A 5 6.00 1.22 5.84
C SER A 5 5.13 0.81 4.65
N ALA A 6 4.49 1.81 4.07
CA ALA A 6 3.67 1.69 2.89
C ALA A 6 3.98 2.82 1.90
N GLN A 7 3.92 2.51 0.60
CA GLN A 7 4.09 3.49 -0.46
C GLN A 7 3.09 3.23 -1.59
N GLN A 8 2.50 4.30 -2.11
CA GLN A 8 1.65 4.24 -3.29
C GLN A 8 2.33 4.99 -4.45
N PRO A 9 3.05 4.28 -5.34
CA PRO A 9 3.80 4.92 -6.43
C PRO A 9 2.91 5.44 -7.57
N HIS A 10 1.58 5.41 -7.42
CA HIS A 10 0.66 5.87 -8.44
C HIS A 10 0.85 7.38 -8.72
N SER A 11 0.90 7.74 -10.00
CA SER A 11 1.25 9.09 -10.47
C SER A 11 0.28 10.18 -10.02
N GLN A 12 -0.96 9.79 -9.69
CA GLN A 12 -1.98 10.69 -9.14
C GLN A 12 -1.87 10.84 -7.62
N PHE A 13 -1.32 9.83 -6.94
CA PHE A 13 -1.22 9.82 -5.48
C PHE A 13 0.04 10.52 -4.99
N ARG A 14 1.18 10.34 -5.70
CA ARG A 14 2.49 11.00 -5.46
C ARG A 14 2.76 11.29 -3.98
N THR A 15 2.62 10.28 -3.13
CA THR A 15 2.92 10.43 -1.71
C THR A 15 4.28 9.85 -1.36
N ALA A 16 4.94 10.50 -0.40
CA ALA A 16 6.13 9.94 0.22
C ALA A 16 5.78 8.61 0.89
N GLU A 17 6.81 7.79 1.12
CA GLU A 17 6.66 6.60 1.94
C GLU A 17 6.08 6.97 3.31
N THR A 18 5.02 6.27 3.72
CA THR A 18 4.42 6.41 5.05
C THR A 18 5.02 5.37 5.97
N VAL A 19 5.74 5.83 7.00
CA VAL A 19 6.25 4.95 8.08
C VAL A 19 5.07 4.60 9.00
N LEU A 20 4.88 3.31 9.26
CA LEU A 20 3.76 2.78 10.05
C LEU A 20 4.23 2.13 11.35
N ASP A 21 5.30 1.35 11.28
CA ASP A 21 5.87 0.58 12.39
C ASP A 21 4.83 -0.16 13.28
N LEU A 22 3.96 -0.94 12.64
CA LEU A 22 2.83 -1.64 13.28
C LEU A 22 3.14 -3.14 13.48
N ALA A 23 2.92 -3.66 14.69
CA ALA A 23 2.99 -5.09 14.95
C ALA A 23 1.67 -5.78 14.58
N ILE A 24 1.75 -6.89 13.82
CA ILE A 24 0.61 -7.71 13.43
C ILE A 24 0.80 -9.10 14.04
N ALA A 25 -0.10 -9.46 14.95
CA ALA A 25 -0.11 -10.76 15.60
C ALA A 25 -0.47 -11.89 14.61
N PRO A 26 -0.08 -13.15 14.88
CA PRO A 26 -0.48 -14.28 14.03
C PRO A 26 -2.00 -14.34 13.88
N ARG A 27 -2.47 -14.47 12.63
CA ARG A 27 -3.90 -14.52 12.27
C ARG A 27 -4.72 -13.25 12.58
N ALA A 28 -4.07 -12.15 12.95
CA ALA A 28 -4.72 -10.86 13.12
C ALA A 28 -4.63 -10.02 11.83
N ALA A 29 -5.50 -9.02 11.75
CA ALA A 29 -5.44 -7.96 10.76
C ALA A 29 -5.15 -6.61 11.43
N ALA A 30 -4.69 -5.64 10.64
CA ALA A 30 -4.48 -4.27 11.07
C ALA A 30 -4.96 -3.32 9.97
N ASP A 31 -5.64 -2.26 10.38
CA ASP A 31 -6.04 -1.18 9.48
C ASP A 31 -4.93 -0.13 9.37
N VAL A 32 -4.75 0.41 8.18
CA VAL A 32 -3.77 1.47 7.91
C VAL A 32 -4.44 2.61 7.19
N THR A 33 -4.12 3.83 7.59
CA THR A 33 -4.54 5.05 6.89
C THR A 33 -3.34 5.61 6.15
N LEU A 34 -3.47 5.77 4.83
CA LEU A 34 -2.41 6.31 3.98
C LEU A 34 -2.88 7.63 3.38
N PRO A 35 -2.14 8.73 3.59
CA PRO A 35 -2.44 9.96 2.88
C PRO A 35 -2.20 9.74 1.38
N VAL A 36 -3.11 10.24 0.56
CA VAL A 36 -2.99 10.25 -0.90
C VAL A 36 -3.39 11.62 -1.43
N SER A 37 -2.65 12.15 -2.41
CA SER A 37 -3.20 13.20 -3.26
C SER A 37 -4.25 12.55 -4.16
N PHE A 38 -5.47 13.06 -4.16
CA PHE A 38 -6.55 12.44 -4.93
C PHE A 38 -7.44 13.54 -5.50
N ASN A 39 -7.49 13.63 -6.82
CA ASN A 39 -8.29 14.62 -7.54
C ASN A 39 -8.97 13.92 -8.72
N GLU A 40 -10.08 13.27 -8.42
CA GLU A 40 -10.88 12.53 -9.38
C GLU A 40 -12.35 12.93 -9.24
N SER A 41 -13.08 12.85 -10.34
CA SER A 41 -14.52 13.11 -10.35
C SER A 41 -15.28 12.07 -9.50
N PRO A 42 -16.35 12.44 -8.79
CA PRO A 42 -17.18 11.48 -8.06
C PRO A 42 -17.60 10.28 -8.94
N GLY A 43 -17.46 9.07 -8.41
CA GLY A 43 -17.73 7.81 -9.12
C GLY A 43 -16.62 7.34 -10.06
N ALA A 44 -15.57 8.14 -10.28
CA ALA A 44 -14.40 7.70 -11.05
C ALA A 44 -13.73 6.50 -10.38
N LEU A 45 -13.23 5.61 -11.23
CA LEU A 45 -12.57 4.39 -10.81
C LEU A 45 -11.09 4.45 -11.21
N VAL A 46 -10.21 4.31 -10.24
CA VAL A 46 -8.77 4.19 -10.47
C VAL A 46 -8.44 2.69 -10.45
N GLU A 47 -8.31 2.10 -11.64
CA GLU A 47 -7.90 0.71 -11.82
C GLU A 47 -6.38 0.61 -11.94
N ASN A 48 -5.77 -0.31 -11.19
CA ASN A 48 -4.31 -0.51 -11.09
C ASN A 48 -3.47 0.45 -10.22
N PRO A 49 -3.99 1.10 -9.16
CA PRO A 49 -3.11 1.66 -8.14
C PRO A 49 -2.39 0.51 -7.42
N PHE A 50 -1.06 0.57 -7.42
CA PHE A 50 -0.24 -0.36 -6.64
C PHE A 50 0.02 0.19 -5.24
N LEU A 51 0.06 -0.71 -4.27
CA LEU A 51 0.47 -0.48 -2.90
C LEU A 51 1.68 -1.37 -2.61
N ILE A 52 2.79 -0.75 -2.25
CA ILE A 52 4.01 -1.42 -1.82
C ILE A 52 4.03 -1.40 -0.30
N LEU A 53 4.13 -2.57 0.33
CA LEU A 53 4.27 -2.71 1.77
C LEU A 53 5.65 -3.27 2.09
N ARG A 54 6.35 -2.66 3.05
CA ARG A 54 7.58 -3.22 3.62
C ARG A 54 7.26 -3.89 4.94
N LEU A 55 7.65 -5.15 5.07
CA LEU A 55 7.38 -5.96 6.25
C LEU A 55 8.68 -6.52 6.82
N ARG A 56 8.67 -6.79 8.12
CA ARG A 56 9.75 -7.47 8.82
C ARG A 56 9.22 -8.72 9.52
N ASP A 57 9.78 -9.86 9.14
CA ASP A 57 9.52 -11.16 9.77
C ASP A 57 10.69 -12.11 9.51
N GLY A 58 11.57 -12.29 10.50
CA GLY A 58 12.83 -13.04 10.34
C GLY A 58 13.78 -12.50 9.25
N GLY A 59 13.49 -11.31 8.70
CA GLY A 59 14.14 -10.70 7.55
C GLY A 59 13.28 -9.57 6.98
N GLU A 60 13.78 -8.86 5.96
CA GLU A 60 13.00 -7.83 5.26
C GLU A 60 12.23 -8.43 4.08
N TRP A 61 11.00 -7.98 3.93
CA TRP A 61 10.08 -8.43 2.90
C TRP A 61 9.40 -7.25 2.24
N ARG A 62 9.02 -7.42 0.98
CA ARG A 62 8.20 -6.49 0.22
C ARG A 62 6.99 -7.22 -0.32
N ALA A 63 5.81 -6.69 -0.06
CA ALA A 63 4.58 -7.13 -0.72
C ALA A 63 4.12 -6.04 -1.69
N LEU A 64 3.73 -6.46 -2.89
CA LEU A 64 3.07 -5.61 -3.87
C LEU A 64 1.61 -6.05 -3.96
N ALA A 65 0.71 -5.15 -3.63
CA ALA A 65 -0.72 -5.33 -3.78
C ALA A 65 -1.25 -4.40 -4.87
N ARG A 66 -2.24 -4.86 -5.62
CA ARG A 66 -3.07 -4.00 -6.45
C ARG A 66 -4.31 -3.66 -5.64
N VAL A 67 -4.61 -2.38 -5.51
CA VAL A 67 -5.80 -1.88 -4.82
C VAL A 67 -6.78 -1.33 -5.86
N ARG A 68 -8.07 -1.38 -5.56
CA ARG A 68 -9.10 -0.67 -6.32
C ARG A 68 -9.52 0.55 -5.51
N ILE A 69 -9.46 1.74 -6.11
CA ILE A 69 -9.92 2.97 -5.45
C ILE A 69 -11.06 3.57 -6.27
N THR A 70 -12.17 3.88 -5.60
CA THR A 70 -13.30 4.59 -6.20
C THR A 70 -13.41 5.97 -5.58
N ALA A 71 -13.63 7.00 -6.38
CA ALA A 71 -13.95 8.32 -5.89
C ALA A 71 -15.38 8.33 -5.30
N GLY A 72 -15.50 8.68 -4.03
CA GLY A 72 -16.77 8.83 -3.32
C GLY A 72 -17.59 10.03 -3.83
N ALA A 73 -18.75 10.24 -3.21
CA ALA A 73 -19.69 11.29 -3.61
C ALA A 73 -19.12 12.71 -3.49
N ARG A 74 -18.09 12.91 -2.65
CA ARG A 74 -17.38 14.19 -2.49
C ARG A 74 -16.01 14.20 -3.17
N GLY A 75 -15.73 13.19 -4.00
CA GLY A 75 -14.42 12.99 -4.62
C GLY A 75 -13.36 12.44 -3.65
N GLU A 76 -13.75 11.94 -2.47
CA GLU A 76 -12.81 11.31 -1.54
C GLU A 76 -12.37 9.92 -2.05
N PRO A 77 -11.13 9.49 -1.81
CA PRO A 77 -10.71 8.14 -2.16
C PRO A 77 -11.35 7.10 -1.24
N LEU A 78 -12.09 6.15 -1.81
CA LEU A 78 -12.64 4.99 -1.09
C LEU A 78 -11.87 3.74 -1.49
N ALA A 79 -11.20 3.11 -0.52
CA ALA A 79 -10.53 1.84 -0.72
C ALA A 79 -11.56 0.71 -0.92
N GLY A 80 -11.43 -0.01 -2.03
CA GLY A 80 -12.19 -1.21 -2.33
C GLY A 80 -11.34 -2.47 -2.15
N GLU A 81 -11.67 -3.49 -2.92
CA GLU A 81 -10.94 -4.77 -2.91
C GLU A 81 -9.46 -4.59 -3.28
N SER A 82 -8.62 -5.40 -2.65
CA SER A 82 -7.19 -5.47 -2.92
C SER A 82 -6.75 -6.91 -3.13
N VAL A 83 -5.82 -7.11 -4.06
CA VAL A 83 -5.23 -8.42 -4.35
C VAL A 83 -3.71 -8.33 -4.20
N VAL A 84 -3.13 -9.22 -3.40
CA VAL A 84 -1.67 -9.36 -3.32
C VAL A 84 -1.19 -9.96 -4.64
N VAL A 85 -0.34 -9.21 -5.34
CA VAL A 85 0.23 -9.62 -6.63
C VAL A 85 1.48 -10.45 -6.40
N THR A 86 2.36 -10.01 -5.50
CA THR A 86 3.60 -10.73 -5.18
C THR A 86 4.12 -10.37 -3.79
N THR A 87 4.82 -11.31 -3.18
CA THR A 87 5.59 -11.12 -1.94
C THR A 87 7.01 -11.60 -2.18
N GLN A 88 8.00 -10.77 -1.88
CA GLN A 88 9.40 -11.02 -2.17
C GLN A 88 10.23 -10.76 -0.91
N LYS A 89 11.16 -11.65 -0.60
CA LYS A 89 12.18 -11.39 0.41
C LYS A 89 13.15 -10.36 -0.16
N VAL A 90 13.44 -9.30 0.58
CA VAL A 90 14.45 -8.32 0.18
C VAL A 90 15.82 -8.98 0.38
N GLY A 91 16.50 -9.29 -0.71
CA GLY A 91 17.85 -9.83 -0.69
C GLY A 91 18.88 -8.75 -0.32
N ILE A 92 20.06 -9.19 0.11
CA ILE A 92 21.24 -8.33 0.22
C ILE A 92 21.80 -8.16 -1.19
N GLY A 93 21.17 -7.33 -2.01
CA GLY A 93 21.76 -6.93 -3.29
C GLY A 93 22.89 -5.94 -3.02
N ARG A 94 24.14 -6.34 -3.25
CA ARG A 94 25.24 -5.39 -3.39
C ARG A 94 24.86 -4.46 -4.53
N ALA A 95 24.83 -3.14 -4.29
CA ALA A 95 24.94 -2.19 -5.37
C ALA A 95 26.43 -2.15 -5.70
N ASP A 96 26.81 -2.78 -6.81
CA ASP A 96 28.07 -2.59 -7.51
C ASP A 96 28.19 -1.15 -8.04
#